data_AF-A0A3D6DPD0-F1
#
_entry.id   AF-A0A3D6DPD0-F1
#
_cell.length_a   1.000
_cell.length_b   1.000
_cell.length_c   1.000
_cell.angle_alpha   90.00
_cell.angle_beta   90.00
_cell.angle_gamma   90.00
#
_symmetry.space_group_name_H-M   'P 1'
#
loop_
_entity.id
_entity.type
_entity.pdbx_description
1 polymer ?
#
loop_
_entity_poly.entity_id
_entity_poly.type
_entity_poly.pdbx_seq_one_letter_code
_entity_poly.pdbx_strand_id
1 'polypeptide(L)' 'MKLETLAVHAGYSPEPTTKAVAVPIYQTTSYSFDSTQHGADLF' A
#
# COMPACT_ATOMS: atom_id res chain seq x y z
N MET A 1 13.15 -16.71 -6.64
CA MET A 1 13.93 -15.94 -5.64
C MET A 1 14.32 -16.85 -4.49
N LYS A 2 15.43 -16.58 -3.81
CA LYS A 2 15.83 -17.34 -2.61
C LYS A 2 14.95 -16.94 -1.41
N LEU A 3 14.84 -17.80 -0.40
CA LEU A 3 13.99 -17.56 0.78
C LEU A 3 14.43 -16.31 1.55
N GLU A 4 15.73 -16.07 1.65
CA GLU A 4 16.32 -14.91 2.33
C GLU A 4 15.93 -13.61 1.64
N THR A 5 15.80 -13.62 0.31
CA THR A 5 15.37 -12.45 -0.46
C THR A 5 13.88 -12.18 -0.29
N LEU A 6 13.05 -13.23 -0.21
CA LEU A 6 11.63 -13.10 0.06
C LEU A 6 11.37 -12.56 1.47
N ALA A 7 12.13 -13.02 2.47
CA ALA A 7 12.02 -12.55 3.84
C ALA A 7 12.22 -11.03 3.98
N VAL A 8 13.02 -10.42 3.10
CA VAL A 8 13.29 -8.98 3.12
C VAL A 8 12.33 -8.17 2.24
N HIS A 9 11.91 -8.69 1.09
CA HIS A 9 11.25 -7.88 0.05
C HIS A 9 9.81 -8.29 -0.27
N ALA A 10 9.32 -9.45 0.18
CA ALA A 10 7.97 -9.88 -0.16
C ALA A 10 6.91 -9.00 0.53
N GLY A 11 5.85 -8.68 -0.20
CA GLY A 11 4.69 -7.94 0.33
C GLY A 11 4.80 -6.42 0.31
N TYR A 12 5.95 -5.85 -0.10
CA TYR A 12 6.10 -4.40 -0.24
C TYR A 12 6.98 -4.04 -1.44
N SER A 13 6.58 -3.00 -2.16
CA SER A 13 7.33 -2.36 -3.23
C SER A 13 7.51 -0.88 -2.89
N PRO A 14 8.59 -0.21 -3.36
CA PRO A 14 8.80 1.20 -3.08
C PRO A 14 7.55 2.03 -3.41
N GLU A 15 7.13 2.85 -2.44
CA GLU A 15 5.89 3.61 -2.53
C GLU A 15 5.96 4.56 -3.75
N PRO A 16 4.94 4.60 -4.62
CA PRO A 16 5.04 5.26 -5.91
C PRO A 16 5.20 6.80 -5.83
N THR A 17 4.67 7.44 -4.79
CA THR A 17 4.61 8.91 -4.64
C THR A 17 5.93 9.50 -4.12
N THR A 18 6.54 8.87 -3.12
CA THR A 18 7.70 9.35 -2.36
C THR A 18 8.95 8.50 -2.54
N LYS A 19 8.81 7.30 -3.13
CA LYS A 19 9.86 6.28 -3.27
C LYS A 19 10.37 5.74 -1.94
N ALA A 20 9.58 5.85 -0.86
CA ALA A 20 9.91 5.26 0.42
C ALA A 20 10.07 3.74 0.30
N VAL A 21 11.21 3.22 0.76
CA VAL A 21 11.50 1.78 0.82
C VAL A 21 11.16 1.17 2.18
N ALA A 22 10.92 2.01 3.19
CA ALA A 22 10.29 1.61 4.44
C ALA A 22 8.77 1.70 4.30
N VAL A 23 8.05 0.76 4.89
CA VAL A 23 6.58 0.72 4.87
C VAL A 23 6.03 1.95 5.65
N PRO A 24 5.14 2.75 5.05
CA PRO A 24 4.52 3.88 5.75
C PRO A 24 3.62 3.43 6.90
N ILE A 25 3.51 4.28 7.93
CA ILE A 25 2.53 4.10 9.00
C ILE A 25 1.27 4.88 8.64
N TYR A 26 0.24 4.17 8.16
CA TYR A 26 -1.08 4.75 7.89
C TYR A 26 -1.94 4.84 9.16
N GLN A 27 -1.56 5.73 10.07
CA GLN A 27 -2.31 5.99 11.30
C GLN A 27 -3.51 6.91 11.01
N THR A 28 -4.52 6.35 10.35
CA THR A 28 -5.77 7.03 9.97
C THR A 28 -6.98 6.19 10.36
N THR A 29 -8.14 6.85 10.47
CA THR A 29 -9.43 6.18 10.69
C THR A 29 -10.25 6.04 9.41
N SER A 30 -9.85 6.70 8.32
CA SER A 30 -10.62 6.75 7.06
C SER A 30 -9.74 7.05 5.84
N TYR A 31 -10.23 6.67 4.66
CA TYR A 31 -9.68 6.99 3.35
C TYR A 31 -10.74 7.65 2.47
N SER A 32 -10.35 8.59 1.60
CA SER A 32 -11.24 9.25 0.66
C SER A 32 -11.57 8.36 -0.53
N PHE A 33 -12.80 8.44 -1.04
CA PHE A 33 -13.16 7.89 -2.34
C PHE A 33 -12.89 8.91 -3.44
N ASP A 34 -12.42 8.43 -4.59
CA ASP A 34 -12.18 9.28 -5.77
C ASP A 34 -13.48 9.73 -6.46
N SER A 35 -14.56 8.96 -6.29
CA SER A 35 -15.89 9.27 -6.82
C SER A 35 -16.99 8.52 -6.04
N THR A 36 -18.25 8.91 -6.27
CA THR A 36 -19.40 8.17 -5.73
C THR A 36 -19.47 6.73 -6.25
N GLN A 37 -19.09 6.49 -7.51
CA GLN A 37 -19.04 5.15 -8.10
C GLN A 37 -17.94 4.30 -7.46
N HIS A 38 -16.73 4.85 -7.24
CA HIS A 38 -15.65 4.13 -6.54
C HIS A 38 -16.11 3.70 -5.13
N GLY A 39 -16.80 4.59 -4.40
CA GLY A 39 -17.41 4.22 -3.12
C GLY A 39 -18.42 3.09 -3.27
N ALA A 40 -19.31 3.15 -4.27
CA ALA A 40 -20.31 2.11 -4.52
C ALA A 40 -19.69 0.76 -4.92
N ASP A 41 -18.58 0.73 -5.65
CA ASP A 41 -17.94 -0.52 -6.11
C ASP A 41 -17.25 -1.29 -4.96
N LEU A 42 -16.95 -0.62 -3.85
CA LEU A 42 -16.27 -1.21 -2.69
C LEU A 42 -17.23 -1.82 -1.64
N PHE A 43 -18.55 -1.66 -1.80
CA PHE A 43 -19.58 -2.15 -0.87
C PHE A 43 -20.69 -2.93 -1.59
#